data_AF-A0A1F8LLY6-F1
#
_entry.id   AF-A0A1F8LLY6-F1
#
_cell.length_a   1.000
_cell.length_b   1.000
_cell.length_c   1.000
_cell.angle_alpha   90.00
_cell.angle_beta   90.00
_cell.angle_gamma   90.00
#
_symmetry.space_group_name_H-M   'P 1'
#
loop_
_entity.id
_entity.type
_entity.pdbx_description
1 polymer ?
#
loop_
_entity_poly.entity_id
_entity_poly.type
_entity_poly.pdbx_seq_one_letter_code
_entity_poly.pdbx_strand_id
1 'polypeptide(L)'
;MTNKENNTISREVIIKRLKRVEGQVRGLQKMVAEERDCESIITQLAAVRSAIDSAGALVLSNFMTLCFNKTIGEKPDQEPLNALARVVAIWGRVKIGDGK
;
A
#
# COMPACT_ATOMS: atom_id res chain seq x y z
N MET A 1 16.88 23.73 20.14
CA MET A 1 16.66 22.27 20.22
C MET A 1 15.47 21.94 19.34
N THR A 2 15.73 21.52 18.10
CA THR A 2 14.68 21.29 17.09
C THR A 2 13.95 19.99 17.36
N ASN A 3 12.64 20.12 17.58
CA ASN A 3 11.68 19.04 17.81
C ASN A 3 11.65 18.09 16.60
N LYS A 4 12.05 16.83 16.77
CA LYS A 4 12.04 15.80 15.72
C LYS A 4 10.88 14.83 15.96
N GLU A 5 9.65 15.35 15.96
CA GLU A 5 8.44 14.54 16.17
C GLU A 5 7.83 14.07 14.84
N ASN A 6 7.77 12.74 14.69
CA ASN A 6 6.71 11.96 14.04
C ASN A 6 6.43 12.14 12.53
N ASN A 7 7.25 11.54 11.66
CA ASN A 7 6.93 11.36 10.23
C ASN A 7 6.59 9.90 9.83
N THR A 8 6.07 9.10 10.77
CA THR A 8 5.66 7.71 10.51
C THR A 8 4.18 7.52 10.85
N ILE A 9 3.42 7.01 9.90
CA ILE A 9 2.01 6.63 10.08
C ILE A 9 1.94 5.50 11.11
N SER A 10 1.08 5.64 12.11
CA SER A 10 1.00 4.63 13.18
C SER A 10 0.47 3.29 12.65
N ARG A 11 0.92 2.18 13.25
CA ARG A 11 0.51 0.83 12.86
C ARG A 11 -1.00 0.64 13.01
N GLU A 12 -1.59 1.28 14.02
CA GLU A 12 -3.02 1.24 14.32
C GLU A 12 -3.85 1.79 13.16
N VAL A 13 -3.37 2.84 12.48
CA VAL A 13 -4.02 3.42 11.28
C VAL A 13 -4.03 2.41 10.13
N ILE A 14 -2.89 1.76 9.88
CA ILE A 14 -2.76 0.74 8.83
C ILE A 14 -3.69 -0.44 9.13
N ILE A 15 -3.66 -0.96 10.35
CA ILE A 15 -4.52 -2.06 10.80
C ILE A 15 -6.00 -1.69 10.62
N LYS A 16 -6.42 -0.47 10.99
CA LYS A 16 -7.80 -0.02 10.83
C LYS A 16 -8.24 -0.01 9.36
N ARG A 17 -7.35 0.37 8.43
CA ARG A 17 -7.65 0.33 6.99
C ARG A 17 -7.74 -1.10 6.47
N LEU A 18 -6.84 -1.98 6.89
CA LEU A 18 -6.89 -3.40 6.51
C LEU A 18 -8.17 -4.08 7.02
N LYS A 19 -8.62 -3.80 8.25
CA LYS A 19 -9.91 -4.28 8.78
C LYS A 19 -11.10 -3.80 7.94
N ARG A 20 -11.03 -2.58 7.40
CA ARG A 20 -12.06 -2.05 6.49
C ARG A 20 -12.08 -2.83 5.17
N VAL A 21 -10.90 -3.06 4.57
CA VAL A 21 -10.75 -3.88 3.36
C VAL A 21 -11.31 -5.28 3.57
N GLU A 22 -10.96 -5.92 4.69
CA GLU A 22 -11.49 -7.24 5.07
C GLU A 22 -13.03 -7.26 5.12
N GLY A 23 -13.64 -6.22 5.70
CA GLY A 23 -15.10 -6.04 5.69
C GLY A 23 -15.68 -5.90 4.29
N GLN A 24 -15.02 -5.16 3.41
CA GLN A 24 -15.46 -5.00 2.02
C GLN A 24 -15.35 -6.31 1.24
N VAL A 25 -14.28 -7.10 1.44
CA VAL A 25 -14.11 -8.42 0.82
C VAL A 25 -15.20 -9.38 1.27
N ARG A 26 -15.52 -9.42 2.57
CA ARG A 26 -16.68 -10.20 3.07
C ARG A 26 -18.00 -9.74 2.43
N GLY A 27 -18.19 -8.44 2.26
CA GLY A 27 -19.36 -7.89 1.57
C GLY A 27 -19.43 -8.39 0.12
N LEU A 28 -18.30 -8.37 -0.60
CA LEU A 28 -18.23 -8.86 -1.97
C LEU A 28 -18.58 -10.36 -2.07
N GLN A 29 -18.10 -11.18 -1.13
CA GLN A 29 -18.47 -12.61 -1.08
C GLN A 29 -19.98 -12.80 -0.94
N LYS A 30 -20.65 -12.01 -0.08
CA LYS A 30 -22.10 -12.05 0.07
C LYS A 30 -22.81 -11.63 -1.21
N MET A 31 -22.37 -10.53 -1.85
CA MET A 31 -22.96 -10.07 -3.11
C MET A 31 -22.92 -11.14 -4.20
N VAL A 32 -21.83 -11.89 -4.30
CA VAL A 32 -21.70 -13.01 -5.24
C VAL A 32 -22.64 -14.16 -4.86
N ALA A 33 -22.68 -14.53 -3.57
CA ALA A 33 -23.54 -15.61 -3.08
C ALA A 33 -25.05 -15.29 -3.22
N GLU A 34 -25.41 -14.01 -3.16
CA GLU A 34 -26.76 -13.48 -3.35
C GLU A 34 -27.09 -13.20 -4.83
N GLU A 35 -26.21 -13.59 -5.76
CA GLU A 35 -26.38 -13.40 -7.21
C GLU A 35 -26.72 -11.94 -7.61
N ARG A 36 -26.08 -10.97 -6.94
CA ARG A 36 -26.25 -9.56 -7.26
C ARG A 36 -25.79 -9.23 -8.69
N ASP A 37 -26.31 -8.13 -9.22
CA ASP A 37 -25.97 -7.64 -10.55
C ASP A 37 -24.46 -7.45 -10.74
N CYS A 38 -23.96 -7.84 -11.92
CA CYS A 38 -22.55 -7.82 -12.26
C CYS A 38 -21.94 -6.42 -12.13
N GLU A 39 -22.67 -5.37 -12.49
CA GLU A 39 -22.19 -3.98 -12.43
C GLU A 39 -21.89 -3.54 -10.99
N SER A 40 -22.77 -3.87 -10.05
CA SER A 40 -22.54 -3.59 -8.63
C SER A 40 -21.39 -4.41 -8.06
N ILE A 41 -21.24 -5.68 -8.46
CA ILE A 41 -20.11 -6.52 -8.03
C ILE A 41 -18.79 -5.90 -8.53
N ILE A 42 -18.72 -5.49 -9.80
CA ILE A 42 -17.53 -4.84 -10.38
C ILE A 42 -17.23 -3.51 -9.68
N THR A 43 -18.26 -2.72 -9.40
CA THR A 43 -18.12 -1.44 -8.66
C THR A 43 -17.54 -1.68 -7.27
N GLN A 44 -18.04 -2.69 -6.56
CA GLN A 44 -17.54 -3.03 -5.23
C GLN A 44 -16.10 -3.59 -5.29
N LEU A 45 -15.77 -4.38 -6.31
CA LEU A 45 -14.41 -4.86 -6.56
C LEU A 45 -13.44 -3.69 -6.77
N ALA A 46 -13.83 -2.68 -7.56
CA ALA A 46 -13.04 -1.46 -7.76
C ALA A 46 -12.85 -0.68 -6.45
N ALA A 47 -13.88 -0.60 -5.59
CA ALA A 47 -13.79 0.02 -4.28
C ALA A 47 -12.82 -0.73 -3.34
N VAL A 48 -12.85 -2.07 -3.34
CA VAL A 48 -11.88 -2.90 -2.59
C VAL A 48 -10.47 -2.63 -3.07
N ARG A 49 -10.25 -2.62 -4.39
CA ARG A 49 -8.96 -2.33 -5.00
C ARG A 49 -8.43 -0.96 -4.55
N SER A 50 -9.24 0.10 -4.67
CA SER A 50 -8.82 1.44 -4.27
C SER A 50 -8.52 1.53 -2.76
N ALA A 51 -9.26 0.80 -1.92
CA ALA A 51 -8.99 0.76 -0.49
C ALA A 51 -7.68 0.02 -0.15
N ILE A 52 -7.38 -1.09 -0.84
CA ILE A 52 -6.09 -1.78 -0.77
C ILE A 52 -5.00 -0.82 -1.19
N ASP A 53 -5.15 -0.16 -2.34
CA ASP A 53 -4.20 0.81 -2.86
C ASP A 53 -3.93 1.92 -1.82
N SER A 54 -4.98 2.49 -1.23
CA SER A 54 -4.79 3.49 -0.19
C SER A 54 -4.01 2.96 1.03
N ALA A 55 -4.23 1.70 1.46
CA ALA A 55 -3.55 1.14 2.62
C ALA A 55 -2.06 0.90 2.36
N GLY A 56 -1.67 0.33 1.23
CA GLY A 56 -0.27 0.05 0.96
C GLY A 56 0.56 1.27 0.53
N ALA A 57 -0.06 2.34 0.01
CA ALA A 57 0.62 3.63 -0.14
C ALA A 57 1.14 4.17 1.23
N LEU A 58 0.37 3.97 2.30
CA LEU A 58 0.79 4.34 3.66
C LEU A 58 1.92 3.44 4.18
N VAL A 59 1.85 2.13 3.90
CA VAL A 59 2.91 1.19 4.25
C VAL A 59 4.20 1.55 3.51
N LEU A 60 4.11 1.89 2.23
CA LEU A 60 5.24 2.34 1.41
C LEU A 60 5.85 3.64 1.96
N SER A 61 5.01 4.63 2.29
CA SER A 61 5.48 5.87 2.92
C SER A 61 6.25 5.60 4.21
N ASN A 62 5.76 4.67 5.04
CA ASN A 62 6.46 4.27 6.26
C ASN A 62 7.80 3.60 5.98
N PHE A 63 7.83 2.69 4.99
CA PHE A 63 9.06 2.02 4.56
C PHE A 63 10.10 3.04 4.07
N MET A 64 9.68 4.03 3.27
CA MET A 64 10.54 5.11 2.82
C MET A 64 11.11 5.90 4.01
N THR A 65 10.27 6.37 4.93
CA THR A 65 10.75 7.11 6.12
C THR A 65 11.76 6.29 6.94
N LEU A 66 11.51 5.00 7.14
CA LEU A 66 12.40 4.12 7.91
C LEU A 66 13.72 3.82 7.21
N CYS A 67 13.68 3.57 5.90
CA CYS A 67 14.87 3.31 5.10
C CYS A 67 15.73 4.56 4.96
N PHE A 68 15.16 5.71 4.57
CA PHE A 68 15.91 6.95 4.35
C PHE A 68 16.48 7.54 5.64
N ASN A 69 15.79 7.41 6.79
CA ASN A 69 16.32 7.90 8.06
C ASN A 69 17.51 7.08 8.59
N LYS A 70 17.66 5.82 8.16
CA LYS A 70 18.84 5.00 8.48
C LYS A 70 20.08 5.41 7.67
N THR A 71 19.92 6.16 6.59
CA THR A 71 20.96 6.42 5.60
C THR A 71 21.60 7.81 5.70
N ILE A 72 21.15 8.67 6.63
CA ILE A 72 21.76 9.99 6.82
C ILE A 72 23.11 9.80 7.56
N GLY A 73 24.17 9.51 6.80
CA GLY A 73 25.54 9.36 7.30
C GLY A 73 26.41 8.38 6.50
N GLU A 74 25.81 7.44 5.77
CA GLU A 74 26.50 6.47 4.91
C GLU A 74 25.89 6.51 3.51
N LYS A 75 26.66 6.15 2.47
CA LYS A 75 26.12 6.03 1.11
C LYS A 75 24.89 5.12 1.17
N PRO A 76 23.76 5.48 0.53
CA PRO A 76 22.65 4.55 0.43
C PRO A 76 23.14 3.26 -0.20
N ASP A 77 23.08 2.17 0.56
CA ASP A 77 23.11 0.85 -0.03
C ASP A 77 22.03 0.81 -1.11
N GLN A 78 22.33 0.14 -2.22
CA GLN A 78 21.41 0.02 -3.35
C GLN A 78 20.17 -0.80 -2.99
N GLU A 79 20.22 -1.57 -1.92
CA GLU A 79 19.13 -2.43 -1.44
C GLU A 79 17.85 -1.68 -1.03
N PRO A 80 17.89 -0.63 -0.18
CA PRO A 80 16.75 0.22 0.09
C PRO A 80 16.05 0.78 -1.16
N LEU A 81 16.84 1.19 -2.16
CA LEU A 81 16.34 1.75 -3.42
C LEU A 81 15.72 0.65 -4.30
N ASN A 82 16.34 -0.52 -4.38
CA ASN A 82 15.82 -1.69 -5.08
C ASN A 82 14.51 -2.19 -4.45
N ALA A 83 14.43 -2.21 -3.12
CA ALA A 83 13.22 -2.55 -2.39
C ALA A 83 12.09 -1.56 -2.70
N LEU A 84 12.40 -0.26 -2.74
CA LEU A 84 11.45 0.78 -3.14
C LEU A 84 10.98 0.58 -4.59
N ALA A 85 11.89 0.35 -5.54
CA ALA A 85 11.56 0.10 -6.95
C ALA A 85 10.63 -1.11 -7.13
N ARG A 86 10.87 -2.22 -6.40
CA ARG A 86 9.99 -3.41 -6.42
C ARG A 86 8.58 -3.08 -5.93
N VAL A 87 8.47 -2.33 -4.83
CA VAL A 87 7.15 -1.97 -4.28
C VAL A 87 6.41 -1.02 -5.24
N VAL A 88 7.08 -0.01 -5.78
CA VAL A 88 6.50 0.92 -6.77
C VAL A 88 6.06 0.18 -8.04
N ALA A 89 6.79 -0.84 -8.50
CA ALA A 89 6.42 -1.62 -9.68
C ALA A 89 5.13 -2.45 -9.48
N ILE A 90 5.00 -3.13 -8.33
CA ILE A 90 3.79 -3.89 -7.98
C ILE A 90 2.56 -2.98 -7.98
N TRP A 91 2.75 -1.74 -7.55
CA TRP A 91 1.70 -0.80 -7.22
C TRP A 91 1.31 0.16 -8.37
N GLY A 92 2.30 0.67 -9.10
CA GLY A 92 2.10 1.58 -10.22
C GLY A 92 1.71 0.88 -11.52
N ARG A 93 1.63 -0.46 -11.54
CA ARG A 93 1.55 -1.27 -12.78
C ARG A 93 2.68 -0.92 -13.76
N VAL A 94 3.82 -0.48 -13.24
CA VAL A 94 5.00 -0.12 -14.04
C VAL A 94 5.73 -1.41 -14.36
N LYS A 95 5.89 -1.74 -15.65
CA LYS A 95 6.80 -2.81 -16.05
C LYS A 95 8.23 -2.32 -15.83
N ILE A 96 8.91 -2.88 -14.84
CA ILE A 96 10.38 -2.81 -14.79
C ILE A 96 10.86 -3.76 -15.89
N GLY A 97 11.17 -3.21 -17.06
CA GLY A 97 11.89 -3.91 -18.10
C GLY A 97 13.36 -3.56 -17.97
N ASP A 98 14.20 -4.58 -17.77
CA ASP A 98 15.63 -4.49 -18.06
C ASP A 98 15.77 -4.25 -19.57
N GLY A 99 15.95 -2.98 -19.95
CA GLY A 99 16.33 -2.62 -21.30
C GLY A 99 17.77 -3.06 -21.54
N LYS A 100 17.96 -3.89 -22.58
CA LYS A 100 19.25 -4.03 -23.26
C LYS A 100 19.78 -2.66 -23.72
#